data_AF-X1LIN4-F1
#
_entry.id   AF-X1LIN4-F1
#
_cell.length_a   1.000
_cell.length_b   1.000
_cell.length_c   1.000
_cell.angle_alpha   90.00
_cell.angle_beta   90.00
_cell.angle_gamma   90.00
#
_symmetry.space_group_name_H-M   'P 1'
#
loop_
_entity.id
_entity.type
_entity.pdbx_description
1 polymer ?
#
loop_
_entity_poly.entity_id
_entity_poly.type
_entity_poly.pdbx_seq_one_letter_code
_entity_poly.pdbx_strand_id
1 'polypeptide(L)'
;YYNINLDSLVPENHFLKRLERLVSFDFVRDITKDYYSYTGKPSIDPVVLVKMLLVGYLFDIRSERKLVEEISLNLAYRWYIGYDLDEELPNHSVFSKARVRFGKKLFLDIFEKILIKCLEL
;
A
#
# COMPACT_ATOMS: atom_id res chain seq x y z
N TYR A 1 -26.18 0.54 15.82
CA TYR A 1 -24.96 -0.10 15.29
C TYR A 1 -23.79 0.84 15.55
N TYR A 2 -22.79 0.39 16.31
CA TYR A 2 -21.55 1.16 16.49
C TYR A 2 -20.81 1.14 15.16
N ASN A 3 -20.67 2.30 14.53
CA ASN A 3 -19.87 2.44 13.31
C ASN A 3 -18.43 2.72 13.78
N ILE A 4 -17.56 1.72 13.69
CA ILE A 4 -16.16 1.85 14.09
C ILE A 4 -15.43 2.54 12.93
N ASN A 5 -14.99 3.78 13.15
CA ASN A 5 -14.21 4.52 12.16
C ASN A 5 -12.70 4.33 12.42
N LEU A 6 -12.01 3.59 11.55
CA LEU A 6 -10.56 3.38 11.64
C LEU A 6 -9.77 4.69 11.71
N ASP A 7 -10.21 5.72 11.01
CA ASP A 7 -9.55 7.03 11.01
C ASP A 7 -9.49 7.64 12.42
N SER A 8 -10.55 7.46 13.21
CA SER A 8 -10.59 7.93 14.61
C SER A 8 -9.70 7.13 15.57
N LEU A 9 -9.32 5.91 15.19
CA LEU A 9 -8.51 5.01 16.02
C LEU A 9 -7.00 5.22 15.82
N VAL A 10 -6.59 5.79 14.68
CA VAL A 10 -5.18 6.09 14.39
C VAL A 10 -4.88 7.52 14.82
N PRO A 11 -3.94 7.76 15.75
CA PRO A 11 -3.60 9.10 16.22
C PRO A 11 -3.21 10.05 15.08
N GLU A 12 -3.68 11.30 15.13
CA GLU A 12 -3.40 12.31 14.09
C GLU A 12 -1.91 12.61 13.86
N ASN A 13 -1.10 12.44 14.90
CA ASN A 13 0.35 12.60 14.86
C ASN A 13 1.09 11.33 14.40
N HIS A 14 0.38 10.24 14.09
CA HIS A 14 0.98 9.00 13.62
C HIS A 14 1.72 9.22 12.30
N PHE A 15 2.88 8.59 12.16
CA PHE A 15 3.75 8.77 10.98
C PHE A 15 3.03 8.48 9.66
N LEU A 16 2.28 7.38 9.59
CA LEU A 16 1.53 7.02 8.37
C LEU A 16 0.42 8.02 8.02
N LYS A 17 -0.23 8.67 9.01
CA LYS A 17 -1.18 9.76 8.73
C LYS A 17 -0.48 10.97 8.12
N ARG A 18 0.71 11.30 8.60
CA ARG A 18 1.53 12.37 8.01
C ARG A 18 1.97 12.01 6.60
N LEU A 19 2.45 10.78 6.38
CA LEU A 19 2.88 10.30 5.08
C LEU A 19 1.74 10.34 4.05
N GLU A 20 0.55 9.86 4.42
CA GLU A 20 -0.64 9.88 3.56
C GLU A 20 -1.04 11.30 3.13
N ARG A 21 -0.96 12.28 4.04
CA ARG A 21 -1.26 13.68 3.73
C ARG A 21 -0.23 14.34 2.81
N LEU A 22 1.02 13.92 2.93
CA LEU A 22 2.13 14.56 2.27
C LEU A 22 2.41 13.97 0.88
N VAL A 23 2.19 12.68 0.67
CA VAL A 23 2.54 11.99 -0.57
C VAL A 23 1.27 11.50 -1.28
N SER A 24 0.93 12.10 -2.42
CA SER A 24 -0.06 11.50 -3.33
C SER A 24 0.55 10.32 -4.09
N PHE A 25 -0.16 9.20 -4.06
CA PHE A 25 0.18 7.96 -4.76
C PHE A 25 -0.58 7.77 -6.08
N ASP A 26 -1.33 8.77 -6.56
CA ASP A 26 -2.18 8.62 -7.75
C ASP A 26 -1.38 8.25 -9.01
N PHE A 27 -0.16 8.78 -9.09
CA PHE A 27 0.78 8.49 -10.18
C PHE A 27 1.10 6.98 -10.33
N VAL A 28 0.93 6.18 -9.27
CA VAL A 28 1.17 4.73 -9.31
C VAL A 28 0.17 4.06 -10.26
N ARG A 29 -1.10 4.50 -10.25
CA ARG A 29 -2.12 3.98 -11.16
C ARG A 29 -1.79 4.34 -12.61
N ASP A 30 -1.29 5.55 -12.84
CA ASP A 30 -0.86 5.98 -14.18
C ASP A 30 0.29 5.14 -14.72
N ILE A 31 1.33 4.92 -13.91
CA ILE A 31 2.53 4.16 -14.30
C ILE A 31 2.20 2.68 -14.53
N THR A 32 1.23 2.14 -13.79
CA THR A 32 0.87 0.72 -13.87
C THR A 32 -0.28 0.43 -14.82
N LYS A 33 -0.88 1.46 -15.46
CA LYS A 33 -2.11 1.35 -16.24
C LYS A 33 -2.08 0.23 -17.29
N ASP A 34 -0.99 0.09 -18.04
CA ASP A 34 -0.87 -0.91 -19.11
C ASP A 34 -0.85 -2.36 -18.60
N TYR A 35 -0.64 -2.56 -17.30
CA TYR A 35 -0.64 -3.87 -16.65
C TYR A 35 -1.99 -4.23 -16.02
N TYR A 36 -2.97 -3.32 -16.06
CA TYR A 36 -4.29 -3.51 -15.48
C TYR A 36 -5.36 -3.51 -16.57
N SER A 37 -6.13 -4.59 -16.62
CA SER A 37 -7.31 -4.68 -17.48
C SER A 37 -8.55 -4.23 -16.73
N TYR A 38 -9.45 -3.53 -17.44
CA TYR A 38 -10.80 -3.24 -16.96
C TYR A 38 -11.75 -4.45 -17.07
N THR A 39 -11.31 -5.53 -17.72
CA THR A 39 -12.06 -6.77 -17.91
C THR A 39 -11.37 -7.96 -17.23
N GLY A 40 -12.15 -8.81 -16.56
CA GLY A 40 -11.66 -10.01 -15.86
C GLY A 40 -11.71 -9.89 -14.33
N LYS A 41 -11.03 -10.81 -13.63
CA LYS A 41 -10.99 -10.80 -12.16
C LYS A 41 -10.22 -9.57 -11.68
N PRO A 42 -10.79 -8.74 -10.77
CA PRO A 42 -10.10 -7.56 -10.27
C PRO A 42 -8.77 -7.97 -9.61
N SER A 43 -7.69 -7.32 -10.04
CA SER A 43 -6.41 -7.37 -9.36
C SER A 43 -6.40 -6.39 -8.19
N ILE A 44 -5.53 -6.62 -7.20
CA ILE A 44 -5.26 -5.65 -6.14
C ILE A 44 -4.90 -4.29 -6.75
N ASP A 45 -5.46 -3.21 -6.20
CA ASP A 45 -5.09 -1.86 -6.59
C ASP A 45 -3.56 -1.67 -6.46
N PRO A 46 -2.87 -1.15 -7.50
CA PRO A 46 -1.43 -0.98 -7.46
C PRO A 46 -0.96 -0.02 -6.36
N VAL A 47 -1.79 0.96 -5.96
CA VAL A 47 -1.51 1.85 -4.83
C VAL A 47 -1.46 1.06 -3.53
N VAL A 48 -2.43 0.17 -3.30
CA VAL A 48 -2.46 -0.70 -2.10
C VAL A 48 -1.19 -1.52 -2.04
N LEU A 49 -0.80 -2.18 -3.16
CA LEU A 49 0.43 -2.97 -3.20
C LEU A 49 1.66 -2.14 -2.83
N VAL A 50 1.81 -0.94 -3.41
CA VAL A 50 2.94 -0.04 -3.14
C VAL A 50 2.93 0.39 -1.68
N LYS A 51 1.77 0.73 -1.11
CA LYS A 51 1.65 1.10 0.30
C LYS A 51 2.00 -0.06 1.24
N MET A 52 1.58 -1.29 0.92
CA MET A 52 1.97 -2.48 1.69
C MET A 52 3.49 -2.65 1.69
N LEU A 53 4.13 -2.55 0.52
CA LEU A 53 5.59 -2.65 0.41
C LEU A 53 6.31 -1.51 1.14
N LEU A 54 5.77 -0.28 1.11
CA LEU A 54 6.27 0.84 1.89
C LEU A 54 6.19 0.56 3.39
N VAL A 55 5.08 0.03 3.90
CA VAL A 55 4.98 -0.40 5.32
C VAL A 55 6.08 -1.41 5.63
N GLY A 56 6.29 -2.39 4.76
CA GLY A 56 7.37 -3.37 4.93
C GLY A 56 8.75 -2.71 5.02
N TYR A 57 9.03 -1.73 4.16
CA TYR A 57 10.29 -0.99 4.16
C TYR A 57 10.45 -0.08 5.40
N LEU A 58 9.43 0.71 5.71
CA LEU A 58 9.46 1.75 6.76
C LEU A 58 9.55 1.16 8.17
N PHE A 59 9.01 -0.04 8.38
CA PHE A 59 8.97 -0.71 9.68
C PHE A 59 9.87 -1.97 9.75
N ASP A 60 10.81 -2.12 8.79
CA ASP A 60 11.76 -3.25 8.68
C ASP A 60 11.10 -4.65 8.71
N ILE A 61 9.95 -4.81 8.03
CA ILE A 61 9.27 -6.09 7.86
C ILE A 61 9.65 -6.70 6.51
N ARG A 62 10.65 -7.60 6.55
CA ARG A 62 11.25 -8.18 5.34
C ARG A 62 10.48 -9.35 4.73
N SER A 63 9.69 -10.06 5.54
CA SER A 63 8.89 -11.19 5.08
C SER A 63 7.52 -10.72 4.65
N GLU A 64 7.15 -11.00 3.40
CA GLU A 64 5.84 -10.64 2.85
C GLU A 64 4.66 -11.32 3.55
N ARG A 65 4.88 -12.55 4.04
CA ARG A 65 3.89 -13.26 4.85
C ARG A 65 3.71 -12.55 6.18
N LYS A 66 4.82 -12.17 6.84
CA LYS A 66 4.79 -11.40 8.07
C LYS A 66 4.19 -10.01 7.84
N LEU A 67 4.46 -9.37 6.71
CA LEU A 67 3.87 -8.08 6.36
C LEU A 67 2.33 -8.15 6.31
N VAL A 68 1.77 -9.18 5.67
CA VAL A 68 0.31 -9.37 5.64
C VAL A 68 -0.25 -9.63 7.04
N GLU A 69 0.46 -10.39 7.87
CA GLU A 69 0.10 -10.63 9.28
C GLU A 69 0.16 -9.34 10.11
N GLU A 70 1.22 -8.55 9.99
CA GLU A 70 1.34 -7.26 10.69
C GLU A 70 0.24 -6.28 10.25
N ILE A 71 -0.12 -6.25 8.97
CA ILE A 71 -1.24 -5.43 8.46
C ILE A 71 -2.58 -5.90 9.02
N SER A 72 -2.77 -7.20 9.26
CA SER A 72 -4.02 -7.71 9.84
C SER A 72 -4.16 -7.38 11.33
N LEU A 73 -3.03 -7.23 12.04
CA LEU A 73 -3.00 -6.96 13.47
C LEU A 73 -2.89 -5.46 13.81
N ASN A 74 -2.31 -4.66 12.91
CA ASN A 74 -2.01 -3.25 13.17
C ASN A 74 -3.00 -2.32 12.48
N LEU A 75 -3.82 -1.64 13.29
CA LEU A 75 -4.85 -0.69 12.82
C LEU A 75 -4.28 0.44 11.95
N ALA A 76 -3.10 0.96 12.28
CA ALA A 76 -2.49 2.05 11.52
C ALA A 76 -2.01 1.58 10.15
N TYR A 77 -1.52 0.35 10.04
CA TYR A 77 -1.10 -0.21 8.75
C TYR A 77 -2.32 -0.47 7.87
N ARG A 78 -3.40 -1.00 8.45
CA ARG A 78 -4.66 -1.25 7.75
C ARG A 78 -5.32 0.03 7.25
N TRP A 79 -5.42 1.04 8.13
CA TRP A 79 -5.87 2.38 7.78
C TRP A 79 -5.05 2.96 6.62
N TYR A 80 -3.72 2.86 6.70
CA TYR A 80 -2.84 3.45 5.69
C TYR A 80 -3.03 2.83 4.29
N ILE A 81 -3.20 1.52 4.22
CA ILE A 81 -3.48 0.84 2.95
C ILE A 81 -4.92 1.01 2.46
N GLY A 82 -5.78 1.66 3.25
CA GLY A 82 -7.17 1.97 2.90
C GLY A 82 -8.13 0.81 3.02
N TYR A 83 -7.88 -0.13 3.95
CA TYR A 83 -8.76 -1.26 4.21
C TYR A 83 -9.51 -1.08 5.53
N ASP A 84 -10.79 -1.43 5.54
CA ASP A 84 -11.63 -1.48 6.72
C ASP A 84 -11.38 -2.76 7.56
N LEU A 85 -11.91 -2.77 8.78
CA LEU A 85 -11.70 -3.86 9.74
C LEU A 85 -12.32 -5.19 9.27
N ASP A 86 -13.43 -5.12 8.56
CA ASP A 86 -14.23 -6.22 8.05
C ASP A 86 -13.86 -6.62 6.61
N GLU A 87 -12.96 -5.88 5.95
CA GLU A 87 -12.48 -6.23 4.61
C GLU A 87 -11.38 -7.30 4.62
N GLU A 88 -11.49 -8.26 3.70
CA GLU A 88 -10.48 -9.31 3.53
C GLU A 88 -9.19 -8.73 2.91
N LEU A 89 -8.06 -8.92 3.59
CA LEU A 89 -6.77 -8.44 3.11
C LEU A 89 -6.24 -9.27 1.93
N PRO A 90 -5.48 -8.64 1.02
CA PRO A 90 -4.76 -9.36 -0.02
C PRO A 90 -3.78 -10.38 0.57
N ASN A 91 -3.79 -11.60 0.05
CA ASN A 91 -2.83 -12.61 0.46
C ASN A 91 -1.41 -12.29 -0.05
N HIS A 92 -0.38 -12.83 0.60
CA HIS A 92 1.03 -12.61 0.23
C HIS A 92 1.40 -13.03 -1.21
N SER A 93 0.57 -13.83 -1.91
CA SER A 93 0.85 -14.17 -3.32
C SER A 93 0.74 -12.97 -4.26
N VAL A 94 0.11 -11.86 -3.83
CA VAL A 94 0.02 -10.64 -4.63
C VAL A 94 1.38 -10.06 -4.95
N PHE A 95 2.35 -10.14 -4.02
CA PHE A 95 3.68 -9.58 -4.23
C PHE A 95 4.48 -10.34 -5.29
N SER A 96 4.43 -11.67 -5.28
CA SER A 96 5.11 -12.49 -6.29
C SER A 96 4.48 -12.30 -7.68
N LYS A 97 3.14 -12.24 -7.76
CA LYS A 97 2.43 -11.91 -9.01
C LYS A 97 2.79 -10.52 -9.52
N ALA A 98 2.89 -9.54 -8.64
CA ALA A 98 3.27 -8.18 -9.01
C ALA A 98 4.72 -8.10 -9.51
N ARG A 99 5.66 -8.84 -8.89
CA ARG A 99 7.05 -8.95 -9.39
C ARG A 99 7.11 -9.49 -10.81
N VAL A 100 6.34 -10.52 -11.12
CA VAL A 100 6.25 -11.08 -12.47
C VAL A 100 5.61 -10.07 -13.44
N ARG A 101 4.56 -9.37 -13.01
CA ARG A 101 3.81 -8.43 -13.83
C ARG A 101 4.61 -7.17 -14.17
N PHE A 102 5.19 -6.52 -13.17
CA PHE A 102 5.81 -5.20 -13.29
C PHE A 102 7.30 -5.25 -13.62
N GLY A 103 7.98 -6.33 -13.23
CA GLY A 103 9.43 -6.43 -13.31
C GLY A 103 10.15 -5.46 -12.36
N LYS A 104 11.47 -5.66 -12.19
CA LYS A 104 12.28 -4.89 -11.24
C LYS A 104 12.32 -3.39 -11.56
N LYS A 105 12.37 -3.03 -12.85
CA LYS A 105 12.52 -1.64 -13.29
C LYS A 105 11.35 -0.77 -12.81
N LEU A 106 10.12 -1.21 -13.03
CA LEU A 106 8.94 -0.44 -12.65
C LEU A 106 8.87 -0.21 -11.13
N PHE A 107 9.26 -1.20 -10.32
CA PHE A 107 9.34 -1.02 -8.86
C PHE A 107 10.37 0.04 -8.46
N LEU A 108 11.53 0.07 -9.12
CA LEU A 108 12.54 1.10 -8.88
C LEU A 108 12.02 2.48 -9.30
N ASP A 109 11.40 2.59 -10.47
CA ASP A 109 10.85 3.85 -10.99
C ASP A 109 9.76 4.41 -10.04
N ILE A 110 8.89 3.53 -9.51
CA ILE A 110 7.88 3.92 -8.51
C ILE A 110 8.55 4.39 -7.22
N PHE A 111 9.52 3.64 -6.71
CA PHE A 111 10.21 3.98 -5.46
C PHE A 111 10.98 5.30 -5.57
N GLU A 112 11.72 5.50 -6.66
CA GLU A 112 12.43 6.74 -6.95
C GLU A 112 11.47 7.93 -7.01
N LYS A 113 10.32 7.76 -7.66
CA LYS A 113 9.30 8.82 -7.74
C LYS A 113 8.68 9.15 -6.37
N ILE A 114 8.54 8.16 -5.49
CA ILE A 114 8.13 8.41 -4.09
C ILE A 114 9.20 9.23 -3.37
N LEU A 115 10.48 8.88 -3.52
CA LEU A 115 11.58 9.62 -2.90
C LEU A 115 11.66 11.06 -3.39
N ILE A 116 11.55 11.28 -4.71
CA ILE A 116 11.54 12.63 -5.28
C ILE A 116 10.38 13.44 -4.70
N LYS A 117 9.18 12.87 -4.68
CA LYS A 117 8.02 13.53 -4.04
C LYS A 117 8.29 13.85 -2.58
N CYS A 118 8.96 12.99 -1.83
CA CYS A 118 9.32 13.26 -0.44
C CYS A 118 10.32 14.41 -0.27
N LEU A 119 11.21 14.63 -1.25
CA LEU A 119 12.22 15.71 -1.23
C LEU A 119 11.64 17.07 -1.64
N GLU A 120 10.50 17.08 -2.35
CA GLU A 120 9.81 18.29 -2.82
C GLU A 120 8.81 18.86 -1.79
N LEU A 121 8.62 18.18 -0.64
CA LEU A 121 7.72 18.60 0.46
C LEU A 121 8.37 19.60 1.41
#